data_AF-A0A5C9APZ8-F1
#
_entry.id   AF-A0A5C9APZ8-F1
#
_cell.length_a   1.000
_cell.length_b   1.000
_cell.length_c   1.000
_cell.angle_alpha   90.00
_cell.angle_beta   90.00
_cell.angle_gamma   90.00
#
_symmetry.space_group_name_H-M   'P 1'
#
loop_
_entity.id
_entity.type
_entity.pdbx_description
1 polymer ?
#
loop_
_entity_poly.entity_id
_entity_poly.type
_entity_poly.pdbx_seq_one_letter_code
_entity_poly.pdbx_strand_id
1 'polypeptide(L)'
;MSLREKTISGAKWSAIATVIIIGLGLVQMTVLARIIDNHQFGLLTVSLVIIALADTLSDFGIANSIIQRKEISHLELTTLYWLNVGLGLVVCVAVFLLSDVIGDVLNNPDLAPLIKTLSLAFVVIPHGQQFRALMQKELEFNKIGMIETSAVLAGFTFTVVSAHFWPLAMTAILGYLVNSAVRTLLFGYFGRKIYRPGLHFSLASVAPNLRFGAWLTADSIINYLNTNLSTLVLARILGAGVAGGYNLAYNVAVVPPMKLNPIITRV
;
A
#
# COMPACT_ATOMS: atom_id res chain seq x y z
N MET A 1 10.48 -4.39 -30.68
CA MET A 1 9.64 -3.26 -30.22
C MET A 1 10.55 -2.11 -29.85
N SER A 2 10.28 -0.91 -30.37
CA SER A 2 11.00 0.30 -29.97
C SER A 2 10.68 0.67 -28.51
N LEU A 3 11.55 1.45 -27.84
CA LEU A 3 11.29 1.99 -26.50
C LEU A 3 9.96 2.75 -26.43
N ARG A 4 9.59 3.43 -27.52
CA ARG A 4 8.33 4.16 -27.67
C ARG A 4 7.12 3.21 -27.65
N GLU A 5 7.17 2.11 -28.40
CA GLU A 5 6.08 1.11 -28.43
C GLU A 5 5.92 0.38 -27.09
N LYS A 6 7.04 0.02 -26.43
CA LYS A 6 6.99 -0.57 -25.09
C LYS A 6 6.38 0.39 -24.07
N THR A 7 6.73 1.67 -24.14
CA THR A 7 6.21 2.69 -23.22
C THR A 7 4.72 2.93 -23.44
N ILE A 8 4.25 3.06 -24.69
CA ILE A 8 2.83 3.28 -25.01
C ILE A 8 1.97 2.07 -24.62
N SER A 9 2.43 0.86 -24.95
CA SER A 9 1.74 -0.38 -24.57
C SER A 9 1.68 -0.54 -23.04
N GLY A 10 2.81 -0.26 -22.36
CA GLY A 10 2.91 -0.24 -20.90
C GLY A 10 1.98 0.75 -20.23
N ALA A 11 1.93 1.99 -20.73
CA ALA A 11 1.06 3.04 -20.23
C ALA A 11 -0.42 2.66 -20.39
N LYS A 12 -0.81 2.12 -21.55
CA LYS A 12 -2.20 1.67 -21.80
C LYS A 12 -2.62 0.58 -20.81
N TRP A 13 -1.78 -0.43 -20.58
CA TRP A 13 -2.09 -1.48 -19.61
C TRP A 13 -2.12 -0.98 -18.17
N SER A 14 -1.19 -0.10 -17.81
CA SER A 14 -1.19 0.55 -16.49
C SER A 14 -2.47 1.35 -16.28
N ALA A 15 -2.97 2.03 -17.32
CA ALA A 15 -4.21 2.79 -17.27
C ALA A 15 -5.42 1.88 -17.06
N ILE A 16 -5.53 0.80 -17.85
CA ILE A 16 -6.62 -0.18 -17.74
C ILE A 16 -6.61 -0.83 -16.34
N ALA A 17 -5.44 -1.27 -15.86
CA ALA A 17 -5.30 -1.82 -14.53
C ALA A 17 -5.73 -0.82 -13.44
N THR A 18 -5.31 0.45 -13.58
CA THR A 18 -5.69 1.51 -12.65
C THR A 18 -7.20 1.71 -12.60
N VAL A 19 -7.87 1.76 -13.76
CA VAL A 19 -9.33 1.89 -13.84
C VAL A 19 -10.04 0.69 -13.19
N ILE A 20 -9.57 -0.54 -13.46
CA ILE A 20 -10.13 -1.74 -12.85
C ILE A 20 -9.97 -1.71 -11.32
N ILE A 21 -8.77 -1.36 -10.83
CA ILE A 21 -8.49 -1.30 -9.39
C ILE A 21 -9.34 -0.23 -8.70
N ILE A 22 -9.49 0.95 -9.31
CA ILE A 22 -10.37 2.01 -8.77
C ILE A 22 -11.83 1.54 -8.77
N GLY A 23 -12.29 0.95 -9.88
CA GLY A 23 -13.66 0.44 -9.99
C GLY A 23 -13.95 -0.63 -8.93
N LEU A 24 -13.07 -1.61 -8.76
CA LEU A 24 -13.19 -2.63 -7.72
C LEU A 24 -13.18 -2.02 -6.31
N GLY A 25 -12.33 -1.03 -6.06
CA GLY A 25 -12.31 -0.32 -4.78
C GLY A 25 -13.63 0.39 -4.47
N LEU A 26 -14.20 1.11 -5.44
CA LEU A 26 -15.49 1.80 -5.28
C LEU A 26 -16.64 0.82 -5.08
N VAL A 27 -16.66 -0.28 -5.82
CA VAL A 27 -17.65 -1.36 -5.63
C VAL A 27 -17.49 -1.96 -4.24
N GLN A 28 -16.27 -2.25 -3.80
CA GLN A 28 -16.00 -2.80 -2.46
C GLN A 28 -16.51 -1.86 -1.37
N MET A 29 -16.19 -0.56 -1.45
CA MET A 29 -16.65 0.43 -0.49
C MET A 29 -18.17 0.52 -0.45
N THR A 30 -18.83 0.52 -1.62
CA THR A 30 -20.30 0.60 -1.72
C THR A 30 -20.97 -0.64 -1.12
N VAL A 31 -20.42 -1.83 -1.40
CA VAL A 31 -20.93 -3.09 -0.85
C VAL A 31 -20.74 -3.13 0.66
N LEU A 32 -19.55 -2.79 1.16
CA LEU A 32 -19.27 -2.80 2.59
C LEU A 32 -20.11 -1.77 3.35
N ALA A 33 -20.31 -0.56 2.79
CA ALA A 33 -21.15 0.46 3.40
C ALA A 33 -22.63 0.05 3.53
N ARG A 34 -23.09 -0.97 2.78
CA ARG A 34 -24.45 -1.51 2.87
C ARG A 34 -24.56 -2.72 3.78
N ILE A 35 -23.51 -3.53 3.87
CA ILE A 35 -23.51 -4.79 4.63
C ILE A 35 -23.09 -4.55 6.08
N ILE A 36 -22.10 -3.68 6.30
CA ILE A 36 -21.47 -3.42 7.59
C ILE A 36 -22.14 -2.20 8.24
N ASP A 37 -22.29 -2.23 9.56
CA ASP A 37 -22.83 -1.10 10.31
C ASP A 37 -21.90 0.13 10.28
N ASN A 38 -22.46 1.31 10.55
CA ASN A 38 -21.74 2.58 10.50
C ASN A 38 -20.55 2.64 11.46
N HIS A 39 -20.61 1.95 12.61
CA HIS A 39 -19.52 1.97 13.59
C HIS A 39 -18.34 1.14 13.05
N GLN A 40 -18.59 -0.08 12.60
CA GLN A 40 -17.57 -0.94 11.96
C GLN A 40 -16.98 -0.29 10.70
N PHE A 41 -17.80 0.37 9.88
CA PHE A 41 -17.29 1.10 8.71
C PHE A 41 -16.35 2.26 9.11
N GLY A 42 -16.70 3.00 10.17
CA GLY A 42 -15.83 4.02 10.73
C GLY A 42 -14.49 3.47 11.24
N LEU A 43 -14.51 2.32 11.96
CA LEU A 43 -13.29 1.63 12.40
C LEU A 43 -12.40 1.22 11.22
N LEU A 44 -13.00 0.70 10.14
CA LEU A 44 -12.27 0.36 8.92
C LEU A 44 -11.59 1.60 8.32
N THR A 45 -12.31 2.71 8.17
CA THR A 45 -11.77 3.96 7.63
C THR A 45 -10.56 4.45 8.43
N VAL A 46 -10.70 4.52 9.76
CA VAL A 46 -9.61 5.00 10.63
C VAL A 46 -8.40 4.06 10.57
N SER A 47 -8.64 2.75 10.55
CA SER A 47 -7.58 1.74 10.43
C SER A 47 -6.79 1.89 9.13
N LEU A 48 -7.48 2.14 8.00
CA LEU A 48 -6.82 2.34 6.70
C LEU A 48 -5.96 3.60 6.67
N VAL A 49 -6.37 4.68 7.32
CA VAL A 49 -5.57 5.91 7.42
C VAL A 49 -4.28 5.66 8.21
N ILE A 50 -4.38 4.98 9.36
CA ILE A 50 -3.21 4.66 10.20
C ILE A 50 -2.21 3.79 9.43
N ILE A 51 -2.71 2.79 8.70
CA ILE A 51 -1.85 1.87 7.95
C ILE A 51 -1.22 2.53 6.73
N ALA A 52 -1.91 3.41 6.02
CA ALA A 52 -1.30 4.13 4.91
C ALA A 52 -0.17 5.08 5.37
N LEU A 53 -0.26 5.66 6.57
CA LEU A 53 0.85 6.37 7.19
C LEU A 53 2.03 5.42 7.48
N ALA A 54 1.76 4.26 8.08
CA ALA A 54 2.80 3.27 8.39
C ALA A 54 3.44 2.65 7.13
N ASP A 55 2.69 2.46 6.04
CA ASP A 55 3.22 2.01 4.74
C ASP A 55 4.18 3.03 4.14
N THR A 56 3.86 4.32 4.28
CA THR A 56 4.75 5.43 3.86
C THR A 56 6.07 5.40 4.63
N LEU A 57 6.02 5.05 5.93
CA LEU A 57 7.22 4.88 6.75
C LEU A 57 8.03 3.64 6.36
N SER A 58 7.35 2.53 6.04
CA SER A 58 7.98 1.24 5.74
C SER A 58 8.74 1.21 4.42
N ASP A 59 8.33 1.96 3.39
CA ASP A 59 9.04 1.98 2.09
C ASP A 59 10.36 2.78 2.16
N PHE A 60 10.46 3.77 3.06
CA PHE A 60 11.67 4.59 3.28
C PHE A 60 12.33 5.16 2.01
N GLY A 61 11.55 5.35 0.94
CA GLY A 61 12.03 5.78 -0.38
C GLY A 61 12.94 4.77 -1.08
N ILE A 62 13.02 3.53 -0.59
CA ILE A 62 13.87 2.47 -1.13
C ILE A 62 13.44 2.14 -2.56
N ALA A 63 12.13 1.98 -2.81
CA ALA A 63 11.62 1.74 -4.16
C ALA A 63 12.03 2.82 -5.16
N ASN A 64 11.90 4.11 -4.77
CA ASN A 64 12.27 5.24 -5.63
C ASN A 64 13.79 5.31 -5.89
N SER A 65 14.61 5.00 -4.88
CA SER A 65 16.07 4.96 -5.03
C SER A 65 16.53 3.92 -6.05
N ILE A 66 15.83 2.78 -6.14
CA ILE A 66 16.11 1.72 -7.10
C ILE A 66 15.75 2.16 -8.52
N ILE A 67 14.61 2.82 -8.69
CA ILE A 67 14.10 3.26 -10.00
C ILE A 67 14.98 4.36 -10.60
N GLN A 68 15.44 5.32 -9.79
CA GLN A 68 16.18 6.49 -10.27
C GLN A 68 17.61 6.16 -10.74
N ARG A 69 18.26 5.19 -10.12
CA ARG A 69 19.65 4.83 -10.45
C ARG A 69 19.73 4.05 -11.75
N LYS A 70 20.67 4.43 -12.63
CA LYS A 70 20.95 3.69 -13.88
C LYS A 70 21.54 2.31 -13.58
N GLU A 71 22.66 2.28 -12.87
CA GLU A 71 23.37 1.05 -12.50
C GLU A 71 23.29 0.81 -10.99
N ILE A 72 22.94 -0.42 -10.59
CA ILE A 72 22.90 -0.85 -9.20
C ILE A 72 23.56 -2.21 -9.15
N SER A 73 24.55 -2.37 -8.27
CA SER A 73 25.23 -3.63 -8.06
C SER A 73 24.33 -4.66 -7.37
N HIS A 74 24.61 -5.96 -7.56
CA HIS A 74 23.91 -7.03 -6.85
C HIS A 74 24.02 -6.90 -5.32
N LEU A 75 25.14 -6.38 -4.82
CA LEU A 75 25.36 -6.14 -3.39
C LEU A 75 24.45 -5.04 -2.84
N GLU A 76 24.31 -3.93 -3.57
CA GLU A 76 23.38 -2.84 -3.21
C GLU A 76 21.93 -3.33 -3.23
N LEU A 77 21.52 -4.10 -4.26
CA LEU A 77 20.18 -4.69 -4.31
C LEU A 77 19.91 -5.65 -3.14
N THR A 78 20.90 -6.44 -2.73
CA THR A 78 20.77 -7.38 -1.60
C THR A 78 20.65 -6.62 -0.29
N THR A 79 21.46 -5.59 -0.12
CA THR A 79 21.44 -4.76 1.09
C THR A 79 20.13 -3.99 1.20
N LEU A 80 19.65 -3.37 0.11
CA LEU A 80 18.36 -2.68 0.06
C LEU A 80 17.18 -3.62 0.35
N TYR A 81 17.24 -4.87 -0.12
CA TYR A 81 16.23 -5.88 0.17
C TYR A 81 16.11 -6.13 1.67
N TRP A 82 17.21 -6.51 2.31
CA TRP A 82 17.22 -6.84 3.72
C TRP A 82 16.95 -5.63 4.61
N LEU A 83 17.34 -4.43 4.17
CA LEU A 83 17.01 -3.20 4.86
C LEU A 83 15.50 -2.90 4.79
N ASN A 84 14.86 -3.08 3.63
CA ASN A 84 13.40 -2.91 3.51
C ASN A 84 12.65 -3.95 4.36
N VAL A 85 13.05 -5.23 4.30
CA VAL A 85 12.46 -6.29 5.15
C VAL A 85 12.65 -6.00 6.64
N GLY A 86 13.86 -5.58 7.03
CA GLY A 86 14.16 -5.23 8.42
C GLY A 86 13.36 -4.03 8.90
N LEU A 87 13.20 -3.01 8.06
CA LEU A 87 12.40 -1.83 8.38
C LEU A 87 10.91 -2.18 8.49
N GLY A 88 10.38 -2.99 7.57
CA GLY A 88 9.00 -3.47 7.65
C GLY A 88 8.74 -4.28 8.93
N LEU A 89 9.71 -5.07 9.39
CA LEU A 89 9.62 -5.77 10.67
C LEU A 89 9.61 -4.78 11.86
N VAL A 90 10.47 -3.76 11.85
CA VAL A 90 10.50 -2.72 12.88
C VAL A 90 9.19 -1.95 12.92
N VAL A 91 8.65 -1.56 11.76
CA VAL A 91 7.35 -0.89 11.64
C VAL A 91 6.22 -1.81 12.10
N CYS A 92 6.24 -3.10 11.75
CA CYS A 92 5.27 -4.08 12.23
C CYS A 92 5.25 -4.14 13.76
N VAL A 93 6.41 -4.29 14.41
CA VAL A 93 6.50 -4.37 15.87
C VAL A 93 6.05 -3.05 16.51
N ALA A 94 6.48 -1.91 15.97
CA ALA A 94 6.09 -0.60 16.48
C ALA A 94 4.58 -0.39 16.40
N VAL A 95 3.96 -0.66 15.24
CA VAL A 95 2.51 -0.52 15.04
C VAL A 95 1.73 -1.52 15.91
N PHE A 96 2.23 -2.76 16.05
CA PHE A 96 1.60 -3.76 16.91
C PHE A 96 1.59 -3.34 18.38
N LEU A 97 2.71 -2.82 18.90
CA LEU A 97 2.80 -2.37 20.29
C LEU A 97 2.02 -1.06 20.53
N LEU A 98 2.00 -0.15 19.56
CA LEU A 98 1.27 1.11 19.65
C LEU A 98 -0.24 0.95 19.42
N SER A 99 -0.70 -0.17 18.89
CA SER A 99 -2.11 -0.38 18.52
C SER A 99 -3.08 -0.17 19.69
N ASP A 100 -2.74 -0.64 20.90
CA ASP A 100 -3.57 -0.48 22.10
C ASP A 100 -3.62 1.01 22.51
N VAL A 101 -2.47 1.69 22.51
CA VAL A 101 -2.37 3.14 22.78
C VAL A 101 -3.18 3.95 21.77
N ILE A 102 -3.13 3.58 20.48
CA ILE A 102 -3.88 4.24 19.43
C ILE A 102 -5.40 4.06 19.65
N GLY A 103 -5.83 2.85 20.04
CA GLY A 103 -7.21 2.56 20.42
C GLY A 103 -7.69 3.44 21.58
N ASP A 104 -6.87 3.58 22.62
CA ASP A 104 -7.15 4.42 23.79
C ASP A 104 -7.21 5.90 23.43
N VAL A 105 -6.23 6.41 22.67
CA VAL A 105 -6.18 7.81 22.23
C VAL A 105 -7.37 8.18 21.37
N LEU A 106 -7.92 7.23 20.61
CA LEU A 106 -9.11 7.43 19.77
C LEU A 106 -10.42 7.08 20.48
N ASN A 107 -10.38 6.70 21.77
CA ASN A 107 -11.53 6.23 22.56
C ASN A 107 -12.31 5.09 21.88
N ASN A 108 -11.63 4.19 21.17
CA ASN A 108 -12.24 3.07 20.44
C ASN A 108 -11.41 1.80 20.61
N PRO A 109 -11.70 0.95 21.62
CA PRO A 109 -10.91 -0.25 21.90
C PRO A 109 -10.98 -1.30 20.77
N ASP A 110 -12.08 -1.32 20.00
CA ASP A 110 -12.27 -2.20 18.86
C ASP A 110 -11.29 -1.93 17.70
N LEU A 111 -10.58 -0.81 17.73
CA LEU A 111 -9.57 -0.44 16.73
C LEU A 111 -8.26 -1.22 16.90
N ALA A 112 -7.89 -1.53 18.14
CA ALA A 112 -6.64 -2.22 18.45
C ALA A 112 -6.48 -3.57 17.70
N PRO A 113 -7.45 -4.51 17.72
CA PRO A 113 -7.33 -5.78 17.00
C PRO A 113 -7.22 -5.60 15.48
N LEU A 114 -7.87 -4.57 14.93
CA LEU A 114 -7.80 -4.25 13.50
C LEU A 114 -6.38 -3.80 13.11
N ILE A 115 -5.79 -2.89 13.88
CA ILE A 115 -4.42 -2.39 13.66
C ILE A 115 -3.39 -3.51 13.85
N LYS A 116 -3.52 -4.33 14.91
CA LYS A 116 -2.66 -5.50 15.16
C LYS A 116 -2.67 -6.47 13.99
N THR A 117 -3.83 -6.70 13.40
CA THR A 117 -3.96 -7.61 12.25
C THR A 117 -3.32 -7.00 11.00
N LEU A 118 -3.56 -5.72 10.75
CA LEU A 118 -2.97 -5.01 9.61
C LEU A 118 -1.45 -4.88 9.71
N SER A 119 -0.86 -4.81 10.92
CA SER A 119 0.58 -4.67 11.08
C SER A 119 1.35 -5.85 10.46
N LEU A 120 0.73 -7.04 10.41
CA LEU A 120 1.29 -8.22 9.75
C LEU A 120 1.56 -8.00 8.25
N ALA A 121 0.85 -7.05 7.61
CA ALA A 121 1.10 -6.68 6.23
C ALA A 121 2.53 -6.14 6.03
N PHE A 122 3.10 -5.43 7.01
CA PHE A 122 4.46 -4.87 6.93
C PHE A 122 5.55 -5.94 6.97
N VAL A 123 5.22 -7.17 7.38
CA VAL A 123 6.14 -8.31 7.24
C VAL A 123 6.12 -8.83 5.80
N VAL A 124 4.96 -8.83 5.16
CA VAL A 124 4.77 -9.47 3.84
C VAL A 124 5.13 -8.54 2.69
N ILE A 125 4.64 -7.29 2.74
CA ILE A 125 4.74 -6.31 1.65
C ILE A 125 6.18 -6.04 1.18
N PRO A 126 7.18 -5.83 2.06
CA PRO A 126 8.55 -5.49 1.65
C PRO A 126 9.18 -6.54 0.73
N HIS A 127 8.86 -7.82 0.92
CA HIS A 127 9.37 -8.91 0.08
C HIS A 127 8.95 -8.77 -1.39
N GLY A 128 7.80 -8.16 -1.66
CA GLY A 128 7.27 -7.93 -3.01
C GLY A 128 7.64 -6.56 -3.59
N GLN A 129 7.86 -5.55 -2.73
CA GLN A 129 8.07 -4.17 -3.16
C GLN A 129 9.31 -4.00 -4.04
N GLN A 130 10.43 -4.63 -3.69
CA GLN A 130 11.65 -4.50 -4.50
C GLN A 130 11.48 -5.07 -5.91
N PHE A 131 10.80 -6.21 -6.06
CA PHE A 131 10.52 -6.79 -7.37
C PHE A 131 9.62 -5.88 -8.21
N ARG A 132 8.62 -5.26 -7.59
CA ARG A 132 7.78 -4.25 -8.25
C ARG A 132 8.62 -3.06 -8.73
N ALA A 133 9.53 -2.54 -7.91
CA ALA A 133 10.42 -1.44 -8.28
C ALA A 133 11.36 -1.81 -9.45
N LEU A 134 11.90 -3.04 -9.45
CA LEU A 134 12.72 -3.55 -10.55
C LEU A 134 11.92 -3.72 -11.86
N MET A 135 10.71 -4.31 -11.80
CA MET A 135 9.83 -4.42 -12.96
C MET A 135 9.43 -3.05 -13.52
N GLN A 136 9.23 -2.06 -12.64
CA GLN A 136 8.94 -0.69 -13.02
C GLN A 136 10.14 -0.05 -13.73
N LYS A 137 11.36 -0.29 -13.22
CA LYS A 137 12.60 0.16 -13.86
C LYS A 137 12.82 -0.47 -15.23
N GLU A 138 12.44 -1.75 -15.41
CA GLU A 138 12.49 -2.46 -16.69
C GLU A 138 11.31 -2.15 -17.64
N LEU A 139 10.42 -1.23 -17.24
CA LEU A 139 9.22 -0.84 -17.98
C LEU A 139 8.24 -2.01 -18.23
N GLU A 140 8.23 -3.03 -17.37
CA GLU A 140 7.32 -4.17 -17.43
C GLU A 140 5.93 -3.86 -16.86
N PHE A 141 5.37 -2.68 -17.20
CA PHE A 141 4.09 -2.19 -16.67
C PHE A 141 2.90 -3.11 -16.93
N ASN A 142 2.93 -3.87 -18.03
CA ASN A 142 1.89 -4.86 -18.35
C ASN A 142 1.81 -5.95 -17.26
N LYS A 143 2.97 -6.44 -16.81
CA LYS A 143 3.03 -7.47 -15.76
C LYS A 143 2.66 -6.89 -14.41
N ILE A 144 3.12 -5.68 -14.09
CA ILE A 144 2.73 -4.96 -12.86
C ILE A 144 1.21 -4.82 -12.80
N GLY A 145 0.59 -4.31 -13.86
CA GLY A 145 -0.86 -4.14 -13.93
C GLY A 145 -1.62 -5.45 -13.78
N MET A 146 -1.17 -6.54 -14.41
CA MET A 146 -1.77 -7.87 -14.26
C MET A 146 -1.67 -8.37 -12.82
N ILE A 147 -0.48 -8.30 -12.20
CA ILE A 147 -0.24 -8.75 -10.83
C ILE A 147 -1.09 -7.96 -9.82
N GLU A 148 -1.11 -6.62 -9.94
CA GLU A 148 -1.89 -5.76 -9.06
C GLU A 148 -3.40 -6.01 -9.23
N THR A 149 -3.87 -6.15 -10.47
CA THR A 149 -5.29 -6.45 -10.75
C THR A 149 -5.70 -7.80 -10.16
N SER A 150 -4.92 -8.85 -10.37
CA SER A 150 -5.20 -10.19 -9.82
C SER A 150 -5.20 -10.20 -8.29
N ALA A 151 -4.26 -9.49 -7.66
CA ALA A 151 -4.23 -9.38 -6.20
C ALA A 151 -5.41 -8.59 -5.65
N VAL A 152 -5.83 -7.51 -6.31
CA VAL A 152 -7.02 -6.73 -5.92
C VAL A 152 -8.28 -7.56 -6.08
N LEU A 153 -8.41 -8.33 -7.17
CA LEU A 153 -9.52 -9.25 -7.36
C LEU A 153 -9.60 -10.33 -6.28
N ALA A 154 -8.46 -10.90 -5.88
CA ALA A 154 -8.40 -11.89 -4.81
C ALA A 154 -8.84 -11.30 -3.45
N GLY A 155 -8.30 -10.13 -3.09
CA GLY A 155 -8.67 -9.43 -1.85
C GLY A 155 -10.12 -8.96 -1.85
N PHE A 156 -10.61 -8.44 -2.98
CA PHE A 156 -12.01 -8.05 -3.18
C PHE A 156 -12.96 -9.23 -2.99
N THR A 157 -12.70 -10.34 -3.70
CA THR A 157 -13.52 -11.56 -3.62
C THR A 157 -13.56 -12.08 -2.19
N PHE A 158 -12.41 -12.16 -1.52
CA PHE A 158 -12.34 -12.58 -0.12
C PHE A 158 -13.17 -11.65 0.77
N THR A 159 -12.99 -10.33 0.63
CA THR A 159 -13.70 -9.33 1.43
C THR A 159 -15.22 -9.45 1.28
N VAL A 160 -15.72 -9.49 0.04
CA VAL A 160 -17.17 -9.50 -0.23
C VAL A 160 -17.80 -10.81 0.21
N VAL A 161 -17.15 -11.95 -0.05
CA VAL A 161 -17.66 -13.27 0.36
C VAL A 161 -17.68 -13.37 1.88
N SER A 162 -16.57 -13.03 2.56
CA SER A 162 -16.49 -13.11 4.02
C SER A 162 -17.43 -12.11 4.72
N ALA A 163 -17.59 -10.90 4.18
CA ALA A 163 -18.49 -9.90 4.75
C ALA A 163 -19.96 -10.34 4.73
N HIS A 164 -20.37 -11.18 3.77
CA HIS A 164 -21.73 -11.71 3.71
C HIS A 164 -22.05 -12.67 4.86
N PHE A 165 -21.04 -13.43 5.32
CA PHE A 165 -21.18 -14.29 6.49
C PHE A 165 -20.99 -13.48 7.79
N TRP A 166 -19.91 -12.69 7.87
CA TRP A 166 -19.45 -12.02 9.08
C TRP A 166 -19.29 -10.52 8.79
N PRO A 167 -20.31 -9.67 9.02
CA PRO A 167 -20.33 -8.27 8.59
C PRO A 167 -19.49 -7.36 9.51
N LEU A 168 -18.19 -7.62 9.60
CA LEU A 168 -17.24 -6.93 10.47
C LEU A 168 -16.15 -6.24 9.67
N ALA A 169 -15.59 -5.14 10.20
CA ALA A 169 -14.45 -4.43 9.61
C ALA A 169 -13.24 -5.34 9.38
N MET A 170 -13.10 -6.37 10.22
CA MET A 170 -12.05 -7.38 10.14
C MET A 170 -12.03 -8.10 8.77
N THR A 171 -13.17 -8.29 8.12
CA THR A 171 -13.24 -8.97 6.81
C THR A 171 -12.50 -8.20 5.72
N ALA A 172 -12.64 -6.88 5.70
CA ALA A 172 -11.94 -6.01 4.76
C ALA A 172 -10.43 -5.97 5.04
N ILE A 173 -10.04 -6.04 6.30
CA ILE A 173 -8.62 -6.11 6.72
C ILE A 173 -7.98 -7.42 6.30
N LEU A 174 -8.66 -8.54 6.52
CA LEU A 174 -8.20 -9.84 6.05
C LEU A 174 -8.12 -9.87 4.52
N GLY A 175 -9.08 -9.25 3.82
CA GLY A 175 -9.01 -9.08 2.36
C GLY A 175 -7.81 -8.25 1.91
N TYR A 176 -7.43 -7.21 2.65
CA TYR A 176 -6.19 -6.45 2.42
C TYR A 176 -4.92 -7.31 2.63
N LEU A 177 -4.91 -8.18 3.64
CA LEU A 177 -3.82 -9.14 3.85
C LEU A 177 -3.74 -10.16 2.71
N VAL A 178 -4.88 -10.69 2.26
CA VAL A 178 -4.95 -11.60 1.09
C VAL A 178 -4.42 -10.89 -0.15
N ASN A 179 -4.83 -9.64 -0.41
CA ASN A 179 -4.28 -8.82 -1.49
C ASN A 179 -2.76 -8.72 -1.37
N SER A 180 -2.26 -8.33 -0.21
CA SER A 180 -0.83 -8.10 0.03
C SER A 180 -0.02 -9.39 -0.13
N ALA A 181 -0.55 -10.53 0.33
CA ALA A 181 0.06 -11.84 0.18
C ALA A 181 0.10 -12.29 -1.28
N VAL A 182 -1.03 -12.26 -2.00
CA VAL A 182 -1.11 -12.63 -3.41
C VAL A 182 -0.20 -11.74 -4.25
N ARG A 183 -0.24 -10.42 -4.01
CA ARG A 183 0.62 -9.44 -4.68
C ARG A 183 2.10 -9.77 -4.49
N THR A 184 2.50 -10.03 -3.25
CA THR A 184 3.90 -10.36 -2.89
C THR A 184 4.34 -11.69 -3.51
N LEU A 185 3.50 -12.71 -3.46
CA LEU A 185 3.79 -14.02 -4.06
C LEU A 185 3.97 -13.92 -5.57
N LEU A 186 3.07 -13.21 -6.26
CA LEU A 186 3.15 -13.02 -7.71
C LEU A 186 4.38 -12.18 -8.09
N PHE A 187 4.65 -11.07 -7.39
CA PHE A 187 5.87 -10.29 -7.62
C PHE A 187 7.13 -11.10 -7.35
N GLY A 188 7.17 -11.91 -6.29
CA GLY A 188 8.29 -12.80 -6.01
C GLY A 188 8.46 -13.87 -7.10
N TYR A 189 7.37 -14.48 -7.57
CA TYR A 189 7.41 -15.50 -8.61
C TYR A 189 7.93 -14.96 -9.95
N PHE A 190 7.39 -13.84 -10.42
CA PHE A 190 7.83 -13.22 -11.67
C PHE A 190 9.17 -12.49 -11.52
N GLY A 191 9.41 -11.87 -10.37
CA GLY A 191 10.60 -11.07 -10.08
C GLY A 191 11.86 -11.89 -9.78
N ARG A 192 11.72 -13.16 -9.36
CA ARG A 192 12.85 -14.09 -9.20
C ARG A 192 13.64 -14.35 -10.49
N LYS A 193 13.06 -14.04 -11.65
CA LYS A 193 13.76 -14.08 -12.96
C LYS A 193 14.68 -12.88 -13.15
N ILE A 194 14.35 -11.74 -12.55
CA ILE A 194 15.11 -10.48 -12.63
C ILE A 194 16.23 -10.49 -11.59
N TYR A 195 15.90 -10.87 -10.36
CA TYR A 195 16.82 -10.78 -9.23
C TYR A 195 16.55 -11.86 -8.19
N ARG A 196 17.62 -12.40 -7.60
CA ARG A 196 17.55 -13.32 -6.46
C ARG A 196 18.29 -12.71 -5.28
N PRO A 197 17.62 -12.46 -4.15
CA PRO A 197 18.28 -11.92 -2.97
C PRO A 197 19.42 -12.85 -2.52
N GLY A 198 20.63 -12.31 -2.45
CA GLY A 198 21.75 -12.99 -1.80
C GLY A 198 21.72 -12.83 -0.28
N LEU A 199 22.74 -13.33 0.41
CA LEU A 199 22.96 -13.10 1.85
C LEU A 199 24.07 -12.08 2.14
N HIS A 200 24.58 -11.40 1.12
CA HIS A 200 25.66 -10.42 1.25
C HIS A 200 25.12 -9.04 1.61
N PHE A 201 25.70 -8.40 2.62
CA PHE A 201 25.19 -7.14 3.18
C PHE A 201 26.32 -6.13 3.36
N SER A 202 26.13 -4.91 2.83
CA SER A 202 27.09 -3.80 2.97
C SER A 202 26.35 -2.47 3.15
N LEU A 203 26.21 -2.02 4.40
CA LEU A 203 25.54 -0.76 4.74
C LEU A 203 26.25 0.46 4.13
N ALA A 204 27.58 0.42 4.04
CA ALA A 204 28.40 1.51 3.51
C ALA A 204 28.08 1.80 2.03
N SER A 205 27.78 0.76 1.25
CA SER A 205 27.43 0.89 -0.17
C SER A 205 26.08 1.57 -0.39
N VAL A 206 25.20 1.60 0.62
CA VAL A 206 23.82 2.05 0.50
C VAL A 206 23.54 3.33 1.30
N ALA A 207 24.43 3.74 2.20
CA ALA A 207 24.27 4.94 3.02
C ALA A 207 23.90 6.23 2.23
N PRO A 208 24.51 6.52 1.05
CA PRO A 208 24.08 7.66 0.23
C PRO A 208 22.64 7.53 -0.28
N ASN A 209 22.18 6.30 -0.56
CA ASN A 209 20.83 6.01 -1.04
C ASN A 209 19.79 6.21 0.06
N LEU A 210 20.13 5.82 1.29
CA LEU A 210 19.26 5.99 2.45
C LEU A 210 19.02 7.47 2.78
N ARG A 211 20.02 8.34 2.59
CA ARG A 211 19.84 9.78 2.81
C ARG A 211 18.82 10.38 1.84
N PHE A 212 18.85 9.98 0.57
CA PHE A 212 17.86 10.43 -0.42
C PHE A 212 16.47 9.86 -0.12
N GLY A 213 16.39 8.57 0.21
CA GLY A 213 15.14 7.93 0.62
C GLY A 213 14.50 8.59 1.84
N ALA A 214 15.31 8.93 2.86
CA ALA A 214 14.83 9.60 4.07
C ALA A 214 14.18 10.96 3.80
N TRP A 215 14.74 11.78 2.89
CA TRP A 215 14.12 13.07 2.52
C TRP A 215 12.80 12.89 1.78
N LEU A 216 12.74 11.93 0.85
CA LEU A 216 11.49 11.59 0.15
C LEU A 216 10.42 11.08 1.12
N THR A 217 10.80 10.26 2.08
CA THR A 217 9.88 9.75 3.10
C THR A 217 9.41 10.86 4.03
N ALA A 218 10.29 11.77 4.46
CA ALA A 218 9.90 12.92 5.26
C ALA A 218 8.88 13.81 4.52
N ASP A 219 9.13 14.11 3.25
CA ASP A 219 8.18 14.84 2.40
C ASP A 219 6.84 14.09 2.26
N SER A 220 6.90 12.77 2.03
CA SER A 220 5.70 11.93 1.91
C SER A 220 4.87 11.89 3.20
N ILE A 221 5.52 11.84 4.37
CA ILE A 221 4.85 11.89 5.68
C ILE A 221 4.15 13.24 5.86
N ILE A 222 4.85 14.35 5.58
CA ILE A 222 4.28 15.70 5.73
C ILE A 222 3.06 15.86 4.82
N ASN A 223 3.17 15.44 3.56
CA ASN A 223 2.07 15.48 2.60
C ASN A 223 0.91 14.56 3.03
N TYR A 224 1.20 13.36 3.54
CA TYR A 224 0.19 12.43 4.02
C TYR A 224 -0.58 12.99 5.22
N LEU A 225 0.14 13.54 6.20
CA LEU A 225 -0.46 14.18 7.37
C LEU A 225 -1.30 15.37 6.94
N ASN A 226 -0.81 16.24 6.06
CA ASN A 226 -1.55 17.40 5.57
C ASN A 226 -2.88 16.97 4.90
N THR A 227 -2.83 15.96 4.04
CA THR A 227 -4.01 15.46 3.32
C THR A 227 -5.03 14.79 4.23
N ASN A 228 -4.57 14.06 5.27
CA ASN A 228 -5.45 13.26 6.14
C ASN A 228 -5.78 13.92 7.49
N LEU A 229 -5.19 15.07 7.80
CA LEU A 229 -5.40 15.79 9.06
C LEU A 229 -6.89 16.04 9.31
N SER A 230 -7.62 16.46 8.27
CA SER A 230 -9.07 16.68 8.31
C SER A 230 -9.83 15.43 8.76
N THR A 231 -9.50 14.26 8.19
CA THR A 231 -10.14 12.98 8.55
C THR A 231 -9.85 12.59 10.01
N LEU A 232 -8.60 12.76 10.46
CA LEU A 232 -8.19 12.42 11.83
C LEU A 232 -8.87 13.33 12.87
N VAL A 233 -8.93 14.63 12.58
CA VAL A 233 -9.60 15.62 13.45
C VAL A 233 -11.10 15.35 13.52
N LEU A 234 -11.75 15.07 12.38
CA LEU A 234 -13.17 14.71 12.34
C LEU A 234 -13.45 13.43 13.13
N ALA A 235 -12.60 12.40 12.99
CA ALA A 235 -12.75 11.15 13.73
C ALA A 235 -12.66 11.37 15.26
N ARG A 236 -11.79 12.28 15.72
CA ARG A 236 -11.62 12.60 17.14
C ARG A 236 -12.75 13.46 17.71
N ILE A 237 -13.19 14.48 16.98
CA ILE A 237 -14.16 15.48 17.48
C ILE A 237 -15.60 15.00 17.28
N LEU A 238 -15.92 14.44 16.11
CA LEU A 238 -17.28 14.10 15.69
C LEU A 238 -17.54 12.58 15.69
N GLY A 239 -16.53 11.79 16.01
CA GLY A 239 -16.61 10.33 16.05
C GLY A 239 -16.40 9.66 14.69
N ALA A 240 -16.21 8.33 14.73
CA ALA A 240 -15.83 7.52 13.58
C ALA A 240 -16.89 7.52 12.44
N GLY A 241 -18.18 7.68 12.79
CA GLY A 241 -19.27 7.68 11.80
C GLY A 241 -19.21 8.87 10.83
N VAL A 242 -19.02 10.09 11.35
CA VAL A 242 -18.92 11.31 10.51
C VAL A 242 -17.64 11.28 9.67
N ALA A 243 -16.54 10.80 10.25
CA ALA A 243 -15.29 10.62 9.52
C ALA A 243 -15.41 9.60 8.38
N GLY A 244 -16.14 8.50 8.59
CA GLY A 244 -16.44 7.51 7.54
C GLY A 244 -17.21 8.11 6.37
N GLY A 245 -18.25 8.93 6.64
CA GLY A 245 -19.00 9.63 5.60
C GLY A 245 -18.16 10.63 4.80
N TYR A 246 -17.33 11.42 5.50
CA TYR A 246 -16.38 12.34 4.84
C TYR A 246 -15.37 11.57 3.96
N ASN A 247 -14.81 10.49 4.47
CA ASN A 247 -13.81 9.70 3.75
C ASN A 247 -14.42 9.01 2.52
N LEU A 248 -15.67 8.56 2.61
CA LEU A 248 -16.41 8.05 1.45
C LEU A 248 -16.54 9.12 0.36
N ALA A 249 -16.97 10.33 0.71
CA ALA A 249 -17.09 11.44 -0.24
C ALA A 249 -15.72 11.80 -0.85
N TYR A 250 -14.66 11.84 -0.04
CA TYR A 250 -13.30 12.11 -0.51
C TYR A 250 -12.80 11.02 -1.48
N ASN A 251 -13.01 9.75 -1.17
CA ASN A 251 -12.60 8.64 -2.04
C ASN A 251 -13.34 8.61 -3.37
N VAL A 252 -14.58 9.09 -3.42
CA VAL A 252 -15.35 9.19 -4.67
C VAL A 252 -14.92 10.42 -5.49
N ALA A 253 -14.73 11.57 -4.82
CA ALA A 253 -14.47 12.84 -5.51
C ALA A 253 -13.01 13.05 -5.90
N VAL A 254 -12.05 12.63 -5.07
CA VAL A 254 -10.64 13.06 -5.17
C VAL A 254 -9.72 11.94 -5.67
N VAL A 255 -9.92 10.71 -5.21
CA VAL A 255 -9.02 9.58 -5.54
C VAL A 255 -9.01 9.23 -7.04
N PRO A 256 -10.14 9.18 -7.77
CA PRO A 256 -10.12 8.82 -9.18
C PRO A 256 -9.36 9.85 -10.03
N PRO A 257 -9.61 11.17 -9.92
CA PRO A 257 -8.79 12.18 -10.61
C PRO A 257 -7.31 12.08 -10.25
N MET A 258 -6.97 11.94 -8.97
CA MET A 258 -5.56 11.83 -8.53
C MET A 258 -4.79 10.67 -9.18
N LYS A 259 -5.45 9.52 -9.39
CA LYS A 259 -4.81 8.34 -9.98
C LYS A 259 -4.78 8.36 -11.50
N LEU A 260 -5.77 8.99 -12.15
CA LEU A 260 -5.86 9.06 -13.61
C LEU A 260 -5.04 10.20 -14.19
N ASN A 261 -4.95 11.34 -13.51
CA ASN A 261 -4.28 12.53 -14.03
C ASN A 261 -2.81 12.28 -14.43
N PRO A 262 -1.98 11.59 -13.62
CA PRO A 262 -0.58 11.31 -13.98
C PRO A 262 -0.41 10.41 -15.22
N ILE A 263 -1.43 9.62 -15.57
CA ILE A 263 -1.44 8.78 -16.76
C ILE A 263 -1.71 9.65 -17.99
N ILE A 264 -2.65 10.60 -17.88
CA ILE A 264 -3.04 11.50 -18.95
C ILE A 264 -1.92 12.50 -19.24
N THR A 265 -1.27 13.05 -18.20
CA THR A 265 -0.17 14.02 -18.36
C THR A 265 1.17 13.38 -18.77
N ARG A 266 1.25 12.04 -18.84
CA ARG A 266 2.44 11.31 -19.31
C ARG A 266 2.49 11.12 -20.83
N VAL A 267 1.40 11.45 -21.53
CA VAL A 267 1.27 11.37 -23.00
C VAL A 267 1.34 12.77 -23.59
#